data_AF-A0A1J1AAZ1-F1
#
_entry.id   AF-A0A1J1AAZ1-F1
#
_cell.length_a   1.000
_cell.length_b   1.000
_cell.length_c   1.000
_cell.angle_alpha   90.00
_cell.angle_beta   90.00
_cell.angle_gamma   90.00
#
_symmetry.space_group_name_H-M   'P 1'
#
loop_
_entity.id
_entity.type
_entity.pdbx_description
1 polymer ?
#
loop_
_entity_poly.entity_id
_entity_poly.type
_entity_poly.pdbx_seq_one_letter_code
_entity_poly.pdbx_strand_id
1 'polypeptide(L)' 'MSDPVCAVSSVLGTKIPIPARIRAALDLEDGDQLRWEVEDEKTVRLTVVPEPDGTVDLD' A
#
# COMPACT_ATOMS: atom_id res chain seq x y z
N MET A 1 12.24 4.76 19.71
CA MET A 1 11.32 5.29 18.68
C MET A 1 11.80 4.70 17.36
N SER A 2 10.93 3.99 16.62
CA SER A 2 11.33 3.45 15.31
C SER A 2 11.28 4.60 14.30
N ASP A 3 12.29 4.71 13.45
CA ASP A 3 12.28 5.67 12.35
C ASP A 3 11.13 5.33 11.37
N PRO A 4 10.41 6.32 10.83
CA PRO A 4 9.39 6.07 9.84
C PRO A 4 10.01 5.45 8.58
N VAL A 5 9.41 4.35 8.10
CA VAL A 5 9.87 3.70 6.87
C VAL A 5 9.43 4.58 5.69
N CYS A 6 10.38 5.31 5.10
CA CYS A 6 10.14 6.20 3.97
C CYS A 6 10.92 5.73 2.74
N ALA A 7 10.35 5.80 1.54
CA ALA A 7 11.04 5.47 0.29
C ALA A 7 10.60 6.33 -0.89
N VAL A 8 11.49 6.47 -1.88
CA VAL A 8 11.24 7.24 -3.10
C VAL A 8 11.27 6.29 -4.29
N SER A 9 10.34 6.47 -5.21
CA SER A 9 10.24 5.74 -6.47
C SER A 9 9.82 6.69 -7.58
N SER A 10 10.24 6.42 -8.81
CA SER A 10 9.86 7.21 -9.98
C SER A 10 8.58 6.66 -10.60
N VAL A 11 7.77 7.56 -11.14
CA VAL A 11 6.55 7.20 -11.86
C VAL A 11 6.91 6.66 -13.25
N LEU A 12 6.33 5.50 -13.60
CA LEU A 12 6.45 4.85 -14.90
C LEU A 12 5.06 4.80 -15.55
N GLY A 13 4.73 5.84 -16.30
CA GLY A 13 3.39 6.01 -16.88
C GLY A 13 2.34 6.14 -15.78
N THR A 14 1.44 5.16 -15.67
CA THR A 14 0.42 5.08 -14.61
C THR A 14 0.82 4.18 -13.44
N LYS A 15 2.03 3.61 -13.48
CA LYS A 15 2.53 2.67 -12.47
C LYS A 15 3.62 3.32 -11.63
N ILE A 16 3.66 2.96 -10.36
CA ILE A 16 4.78 3.24 -9.45
C ILE A 16 5.28 1.92 -8.89
N PRO A 17 6.59 1.61 -9.00
CA PRO A 17 7.16 0.50 -8.25
C PRO A 17 7.12 0.81 -6.76
N ILE A 18 6.58 -0.10 -5.95
CA ILE A 18 6.60 0.00 -4.49
C ILE A 18 7.95 -0.54 -4.00
N PRO A 19 8.78 0.28 -3.32
CA PRO A 19 10.09 -0.16 -2.85
C PRO A 19 9.99 -1.31 -1.86
N ALA A 20 10.94 -2.25 -1.90
CA ALA A 20 10.91 -3.49 -1.10
C ALA A 20 10.71 -3.24 0.41
N ARG A 21 11.30 -2.16 0.95
CA ARG A 21 11.12 -1.77 2.36
C ARG A 21 9.68 -1.34 2.70
N ILE A 22 8.97 -0.72 1.76
CA ILE A 22 7.56 -0.35 1.95
C ILE A 22 6.69 -1.59 1.85
N ARG A 23 6.97 -2.50 0.90
CA ARG A 23 6.29 -3.80 0.82
C ARG A 23 6.40 -4.56 2.14
N ALA A 24 7.61 -4.70 2.67
CA ALA A 24 7.83 -5.41 3.93
C ALA A 24 7.19 -4.70 5.14
N ALA A 25 7.16 -3.37 5.17
CA ALA A 25 6.56 -2.61 6.27
C ALA A 25 5.02 -2.66 6.28
N LEU A 26 4.41 -2.84 5.11
CA LEU A 26 2.96 -2.93 4.92
C LEU A 26 2.46 -4.36 4.70
N ASP A 27 3.36 -5.35 4.75
CA ASP A 27 3.10 -6.77 4.48
C ASP A 27 2.42 -7.01 3.11
N LEU A 28 2.91 -6.33 2.08
CA LEU A 28 2.29 -6.37 0.74
C LEU A 28 2.73 -7.57 -0.09
N GLU A 29 1.75 -8.36 -0.49
CA GLU A 29 1.85 -9.45 -1.46
C GLU A 29 1.33 -9.04 -2.85
N ASP A 30 1.61 -9.88 -3.85
CA ASP A 30 1.12 -9.65 -5.21
C ASP A 30 -0.38 -9.94 -5.26
N GLY A 31 -1.19 -8.92 -5.57
CA GLY A 31 -2.65 -9.03 -5.58
C GLY A 31 -3.32 -8.10 -4.57
N ASP A 32 -2.58 -7.67 -3.54
CA ASP A 32 -3.07 -6.73 -2.54
C ASP A 32 -3.56 -5.42 -3.16
N GLN A 33 -4.65 -4.92 -2.60
CA GLN A 33 -5.27 -3.69 -3.04
C GLN A 33 -4.85 -2.53 -2.14
N LEU A 34 -4.48 -1.42 -2.77
CA LEU A 34 -4.15 -0.17 -2.08
C LEU A 34 -5.21 0.88 -2.38
N ARG A 35 -5.69 1.54 -1.33
CA ARG A 35 -6.49 2.76 -1.44
C ARG A 35 -5.59 3.97 -1.34
N TRP A 36 -5.78 4.90 -2.27
CA TRP A 36 -5.08 6.18 -2.32
C TRP A 36 -6.04 7.27 -1.86
N GLU A 37 -5.56 8.17 -1.00
CA GLU A 37 -6.27 9.37 -0.60
C GLU A 37 -5.33 10.56 -0.71
N VAL A 38 -5.79 11.63 -1.34
CA VAL A 38 -5.02 12.89 -1.42
C VAL A 38 -5.25 13.65 -0.11
N GLU A 39 -4.20 13.82 0.69
CA GLU A 39 -4.28 14.58 1.94
C GLU A 39 -4.07 16.08 1.70
N ASP A 40 -3.14 16.41 0.81
CA ASP A 40 -2.81 17.76 0.39
C ASP A 40 -2.27 17.77 -1.05
N GLU A 41 -1.82 18.93 -1.55
CA GLU A 41 -1.33 19.11 -2.93
C GLU A 41 -0.17 18.19 -3.35
N LYS A 42 0.60 17.65 -2.38
CA LYS A 42 1.82 16.87 -2.63
C LYS A 42 1.91 15.58 -1.81
N THR A 43 0.93 15.33 -0.95
CA THR A 43 0.92 14.18 -0.05
C THR A 43 -0.28 13.28 -0.36
N VAL A 44 0.01 11.98 -0.48
CA VAL A 44 -1.00 10.93 -0.55
C VAL A 44 -0.86 10.00 0.64
N ARG A 45 -1.99 9.60 1.22
CA ARG A 45 -2.06 8.49 2.16
C ARG A 45 -2.36 7.21 1.40
N LEU A 46 -1.62 6.17 1.74
CA LEU A 46 -1.84 4.80 1.26
C LEU A 46 -2.37 3.96 2.41
N THR A 47 -3.43 3.21 2.14
CA THR A 47 -3.98 2.23 3.08
C THR A 47 -4.14 0.90 2.36
N VAL A 48 -3.65 -0.18 2.99
CA VAL A 48 -3.93 -1.54 2.53
C VAL A 48 -5.42 -1.81 2.70
N VAL A 49 -6.09 -2.19 1.62
CA VAL A 49 -7.47 -2.63 1.68
C VAL A 49 -7.42 -4.13 1.92
N PRO A 50 -7.77 -4.62 3.11
CA PRO A 50 -7.94 -6.05 3.29
C PRO A 50 -8.99 -6.51 2.27
N GLU A 51 -8.73 -7.62 1.58
CA GLU A 51 -9.82 -8.29 0.89
C GLU A 51 -10.93 -8.49 1.93
N PRO A 52 -12.19 -8.08 1.64
CA PRO A 52 -13.27 -8.35 2.57
C PRO A 52 -13.25 -9.84 2.81
N ASP A 53 -13.03 -10.25 4.07
CA ASP A 53 -12.96 -11.66 4.49
C ASP A 53 -13.97 -12.42 3.67
N GLY A 54 -13.46 -13.21 2.71
CA GLY A 54 -14.30 -14.06 1.89
C GLY A 54 -15.19 -14.78 2.87
N THR A 55 -16.50 -14.57 2.74
CA THR A 55 -17.53 -15.06 3.64
C THR A 55 -17.09 -16.42 4.17
N VAL A 56 -16.85 -16.51 5.48
CA VAL A 56 -16.67 -17.81 6.12
C VAL A 56 -17.94 -18.59 5.80
N ASP A 57 -17.87 -19.49 4.83
CA ASP A 57 -18.88 -20.52 4.64
C ASP A 57 -18.79 -21.37 5.91
N LEU A 58 -19.66 -21.03 6.86
CA LEU A 58 -19.98 -21.91 7.98
C LEU A 58 -20.88 -23.00 7.40
N ASP A 59 -20.28 -24.18 7.26
CA ASP A 59 -20.92 -25.47 6.96
C ASP A 59 -22.13 -25.74 7.89
#